data_AF-A0A960DUM4-F1
#
_entry.id   AF-A0A960DUM4-F1
#
_cell.length_a   1.000
_cell.length_b   1.000
_cell.length_c   1.000
_cell.angle_alpha   90.00
_cell.angle_beta   90.00
_cell.angle_gamma   90.00
#
_symmetry.space_group_name_H-M   'P 1'
#
loop_
_entity.id
_entity.type
_entity.pdbx_description
1 polymer ?
#
loop_
_entity_poly.entity_id
_entity_poly.type
_entity_poly.pdbx_seq_one_letter_code
_entity_poly.pdbx_strand_id
1 'polypeptide(L)'
;MEHEHHLEGERRHLVVLSDVHLGTAAPTVWFQPAVHGPALARLLQWVVDQAPHIRELVLLGDVVDLWTYHAAVAPPTFADIVAANPEVLGPDGALAACLDALDGAVTYVPGNHDLGVTAAEAGLVRSRRGHHLRHVADVPYQPAPGVLLEHGHHHTMFNAPVDHGPWAPLPLGYFVTRAVATMWDRRLGEGETVADLPDQGAPNGLDLGALGAVASGIGSVSIAAALVDIVSGSTKVGLDEPIRMADGTTATLRQAREVYADAWTRWSDANGGGLAGYGAAFRATMADADGTYLGWFAQQRALRHGAELVVMGHTHVPIGGLEDALVDYLNSGFDCPSRPDQEREVAPQQVTFVVVDLESPDAVDGEPTGAVWAVGPDGVGPIDAPTTRVVGDRGHDYSCYVVVDATAASHDLVRAGFGAANGAWVVEPPERIAAGDEGRFWLQDLLGAAGSDGWATYVRVDDDGATVADLDPIELRFACPTVGTNSCSGWSTYATRSGSDVWVDQRTAHWGHPFSVAFEVR
;
A
#
# COMPACT_ATOMS: atom_id res chain seq x y z
N MET A 1 11.66 24.23 21.32
CA MET A 1 11.01 22.99 21.82
C MET A 1 9.60 23.31 22.30
N GLU A 2 8.80 24.08 21.54
CA GLU A 2 7.48 24.55 22.02
C GLU A 2 6.27 23.93 21.29
N HIS A 3 6.46 23.01 20.32
CA HIS A 3 5.35 22.42 19.55
C HIS A 3 5.56 20.93 19.20
N GLU A 4 6.10 20.10 20.11
CA GLU A 4 5.99 18.63 19.93
C GLU A 4 4.59 18.17 20.35
N HIS A 5 3.91 17.46 19.44
CA HIS A 5 2.63 16.86 19.76
C HIS A 5 2.84 15.61 20.62
N HIS A 6 2.02 15.49 21.66
CA HIS A 6 1.97 14.32 22.53
C HIS A 6 0.74 13.48 22.21
N LEU A 7 0.92 12.16 22.26
CA LEU A 7 -0.16 11.21 22.15
C LEU A 7 -0.92 11.13 23.49
N GLU A 8 -2.18 10.72 23.42
CA GLU A 8 -3.04 10.52 24.59
C GLU A 8 -3.52 9.06 24.68
N GLY A 9 -3.93 8.62 25.87
CA GLY A 9 -4.40 7.24 26.10
C GLY A 9 -3.26 6.23 26.29
N GLU A 10 -3.50 5.14 27.02
CA GLU A 10 -2.45 4.15 27.34
C GLU A 10 -2.36 3.09 26.25
N ARG A 11 -1.17 2.94 25.64
CA ARG A 11 -0.85 1.89 24.64
C ARG A 11 -1.95 1.63 23.60
N ARG A 12 -2.53 2.69 23.05
CA ARG A 12 -3.61 2.61 22.03
C ARG A 12 -3.18 2.99 20.62
N HIS A 13 -1.95 3.49 20.45
CA HIS A 13 -1.46 3.97 19.15
C HIS A 13 -0.55 2.97 18.45
N LEU A 14 -0.70 2.82 17.14
CA LEU A 14 0.33 2.24 16.28
C LEU A 14 1.12 3.38 15.63
N VAL A 15 2.45 3.24 15.59
CA VAL A 15 3.31 4.12 14.79
C VAL A 15 3.84 3.30 13.63
N VAL A 16 3.66 3.79 12.40
CA VAL A 16 4.01 3.08 11.17
C VAL A 16 5.00 3.91 10.35
N LEU A 17 6.20 3.37 10.16
CA LEU A 17 7.30 3.97 9.40
C LEU A 17 7.61 3.08 8.18
N SER A 18 7.87 3.66 7.02
CA SER A 18 8.24 2.94 5.78
C SER A 18 9.25 3.76 4.98
N ASP A 19 9.83 3.15 3.94
CA ASP A 19 10.62 3.83 2.92
C ASP A 19 11.83 4.62 3.51
N VAL A 20 12.55 3.99 4.44
CA VAL A 20 13.75 4.55 5.12
C VAL A 20 15.00 4.37 4.25
N HIS A 21 15.13 3.23 3.58
CA HIS A 21 16.22 2.87 2.65
C HIS A 21 17.63 2.89 3.23
N LEU A 22 17.82 2.44 4.48
CA LEU A 22 19.16 2.30 5.08
C LEU A 22 20.04 1.39 4.22
N GLY A 23 21.17 1.89 3.75
CA GLY A 23 22.19 1.11 3.05
C GLY A 23 23.57 1.30 3.66
N THR A 24 24.61 1.10 2.85
CA THR A 24 26.02 1.20 3.26
C THR A 24 26.63 2.57 2.99
N ALA A 25 25.80 3.62 2.94
CA ALA A 25 26.17 4.98 2.53
C ALA A 25 26.86 5.06 1.16
N ALA A 26 26.59 4.11 0.26
CA ALA A 26 27.01 4.23 -1.12
C ALA A 26 26.35 5.48 -1.75
N PRO A 27 27.03 6.23 -2.64
CA PRO A 27 26.50 7.48 -3.17
C PRO A 27 25.17 7.35 -3.91
N THR A 28 24.85 6.14 -4.39
CA THR A 28 23.60 5.83 -5.11
C THR A 28 22.45 5.42 -4.22
N VAL A 29 22.70 5.15 -2.93
CA VAL A 29 21.66 4.80 -1.95
C VAL A 29 20.90 6.05 -1.55
N TRP A 30 19.57 5.95 -1.46
CA TRP A 30 18.74 7.10 -1.10
C TRP A 30 19.03 7.60 0.30
N PHE A 31 19.08 6.71 1.30
CA PHE A 31 19.46 7.11 2.65
C PHE A 31 20.95 7.49 2.73
N GLN A 32 21.19 8.79 2.90
CA GLN A 32 22.48 9.34 3.31
C GLN A 32 22.45 9.75 4.80
N PRO A 33 23.31 9.17 5.67
CA PRO A 33 23.29 9.44 7.11
C PRO A 33 23.40 10.92 7.48
N ALA A 34 24.21 11.69 6.74
CA ALA A 34 24.40 13.13 6.98
C ALA A 34 23.23 14.01 6.52
N VAL A 35 22.25 13.45 5.81
CA VAL A 35 21.06 14.14 5.32
C VAL A 35 19.84 13.72 6.15
N HIS A 36 19.58 12.42 6.22
CA HIS A 36 18.32 11.87 6.76
C HIS A 36 18.45 11.37 8.20
N GLY A 37 19.67 10.99 8.63
CA GLY A 37 19.94 10.46 9.97
C GLY A 37 19.40 11.33 11.12
N PRO A 38 19.55 12.66 11.10
CA PRO A 38 19.00 13.53 12.14
C PRO A 38 17.47 13.46 12.27
N ALA A 39 16.73 13.35 11.16
CA ALA A 39 15.27 13.27 11.17
C ALA A 39 14.80 11.90 11.67
N LEU A 40 15.39 10.81 11.18
CA LEU A 40 15.11 9.45 11.65
C LEU A 40 15.41 9.29 13.15
N ALA A 41 16.55 9.80 13.62
CA ALA A 41 16.89 9.77 15.04
C ALA A 41 15.88 10.56 15.89
N ARG A 42 15.39 11.71 15.40
CA ARG A 42 14.36 12.48 16.09
C ARG A 42 13.03 11.73 16.15
N LEU A 43 12.60 11.10 15.06
CA LEU A 43 11.40 10.27 15.02
C LEU A 43 11.47 9.14 16.04
N LEU A 44 12.56 8.37 16.02
CA LEU A 44 12.73 7.23 16.92
C LEU A 44 12.84 7.67 18.38
N GLN A 45 13.47 8.82 18.66
CA GLN A 45 13.47 9.39 20.00
C GLN A 45 12.06 9.81 20.43
N TRP A 46 11.27 10.43 19.54
CA TRP A 46 9.87 10.76 19.82
C TRP A 46 9.06 9.49 20.13
N VAL A 47 9.27 8.39 19.42
CA VAL A 47 8.65 7.09 19.73
C VAL A 47 9.01 6.62 21.15
N VAL A 48 10.28 6.74 21.55
CA VAL A 48 10.72 6.42 22.93
C VAL A 48 10.01 7.31 23.95
N ASP A 49 9.91 8.61 23.69
CA ASP A 49 9.28 9.57 24.59
C ASP A 49 7.76 9.37 24.68
N GLN A 50 7.14 8.84 23.61
CA GLN A 50 5.71 8.52 23.54
C GLN A 50 5.38 7.05 23.87
N ALA A 51 6.37 6.25 24.29
CA ALA A 51 6.20 4.81 24.55
C ALA A 51 5.02 4.43 25.48
N PRO A 52 4.62 5.22 26.51
CA PRO A 52 3.44 4.92 27.31
C PRO A 52 2.13 4.87 26.52
N HIS A 53 2.07 5.56 25.38
CA HIS A 53 0.89 5.69 24.52
C HIS A 53 0.93 4.74 23.32
N ILE A 54 2.11 4.26 22.96
CA ILE A 54 2.34 3.43 21.78
C ILE A 54 2.21 1.95 22.13
N ARG A 55 1.31 1.27 21.42
CA ARG A 55 1.16 -0.18 21.47
C ARG A 55 2.31 -0.87 20.75
N GLU A 56 2.65 -0.38 19.56
CA GLU A 56 3.60 -1.01 18.64
C GLU A 56 4.17 -0.01 17.64
N LEU A 57 5.47 -0.15 17.33
CA LEU A 57 6.12 0.47 16.18
C LEU A 57 6.21 -0.56 15.04
N VAL A 58 5.65 -0.24 13.88
CA VAL A 58 5.72 -1.08 12.68
C VAL A 58 6.63 -0.43 11.65
N LEU A 59 7.65 -1.16 11.22
CA LEU A 59 8.52 -0.85 10.10
C LEU A 59 7.95 -1.54 8.85
N LEU A 60 7.17 -0.81 8.05
CA LEU A 60 6.31 -1.30 6.99
C LEU A 60 6.99 -1.24 5.62
N GLY A 61 8.09 -1.96 5.47
CA GLY A 61 8.78 -2.15 4.20
C GLY A 61 9.81 -1.09 3.88
N ASP A 62 10.75 -1.46 3.00
CA ASP A 62 11.81 -0.61 2.47
C ASP A 62 12.62 0.11 3.56
N VAL A 63 12.85 -0.60 4.67
CA VAL A 63 13.62 -0.08 5.82
C VAL A 63 15.10 -0.10 5.49
N VAL A 64 15.55 -1.13 4.78
CA VAL A 64 16.90 -1.24 4.25
C VAL A 64 16.86 -1.30 2.73
N ASP A 65 17.94 -0.86 2.08
CA ASP A 65 18.03 -0.85 0.63
C ASP A 65 19.02 -1.90 0.11
N LEU A 66 18.54 -2.83 -0.72
CA LEU A 66 19.36 -3.81 -1.43
C LEU A 66 19.36 -3.59 -2.95
N TRP A 67 18.70 -2.55 -3.44
CA TRP A 67 18.42 -2.32 -4.86
C TRP A 67 19.18 -1.13 -5.42
N THR A 68 19.41 -0.05 -4.67
CA THR A 68 20.00 1.21 -5.17
C THR A 68 21.53 1.17 -5.23
N TYR A 69 22.09 0.06 -5.72
CA TYR A 69 23.52 -0.15 -5.92
C TYR A 69 23.83 -0.25 -7.41
N HIS A 70 24.93 0.34 -7.88
CA HIS A 70 25.30 0.26 -9.29
C HIS A 70 25.56 -1.20 -9.74
N ALA A 71 25.34 -1.50 -11.02
CA ALA A 71 25.30 -2.86 -11.58
C ALA A 71 26.60 -3.65 -11.41
N ALA A 72 27.74 -2.97 -11.26
CA ALA A 72 29.05 -3.60 -11.18
C ALA A 72 29.38 -4.18 -9.79
N VAL A 73 28.61 -3.87 -8.75
CA VAL A 73 28.79 -4.40 -7.38
C VAL A 73 27.67 -5.35 -7.01
N ALA A 74 27.95 -6.38 -6.22
CA ALA A 74 26.88 -7.14 -5.58
C ALA A 74 26.25 -6.24 -4.50
N PRO A 75 24.93 -6.25 -4.31
CA PRO A 75 24.30 -5.61 -3.16
C PRO A 75 24.91 -6.12 -1.85
N PRO A 76 24.95 -5.28 -0.80
CA PRO A 76 25.41 -5.70 0.51
C PRO A 76 24.48 -6.77 1.10
N THR A 77 24.96 -7.46 2.13
CA THR A 77 24.08 -8.27 2.98
C THR A 77 23.38 -7.40 4.03
N PHE A 78 22.29 -7.90 4.64
CA PHE A 78 21.65 -7.20 5.76
C PHE A 78 22.64 -6.92 6.91
N ALA A 79 23.54 -7.87 7.19
CA ALA A 79 24.57 -7.70 8.21
C ALA A 79 25.55 -6.55 7.90
N ASP A 80 25.90 -6.36 6.63
CA ASP A 80 26.74 -5.23 6.21
C ASP A 80 26.02 -3.90 6.43
N ILE A 81 24.71 -3.83 6.18
CA ILE A 81 23.89 -2.64 6.42
C ILE A 81 23.77 -2.35 7.93
N VAL A 82 23.54 -3.37 8.76
CA VAL A 82 23.54 -3.21 10.23
C VAL A 82 24.90 -2.68 10.72
N ALA A 83 26.00 -3.22 10.21
CA ALA A 83 27.35 -2.78 10.56
C ALA A 83 27.65 -1.34 10.10
N ALA A 84 27.08 -0.91 8.98
CA ALA A 84 27.24 0.44 8.45
C ALA A 84 26.40 1.49 9.20
N ASN A 85 25.34 1.08 9.91
CA ASN A 85 24.40 1.99 10.60
C ASN A 85 24.30 1.71 12.10
N PRO A 86 25.40 1.72 12.87
CA PRO A 86 25.38 1.35 14.29
C PRO A 86 24.56 2.32 15.15
N GLU A 87 24.40 3.58 14.74
CA GLU A 87 23.60 4.59 15.45
C GLU A 87 22.09 4.32 15.36
N VAL A 88 21.63 3.58 14.35
CA VAL A 88 20.21 3.26 14.17
C VAL A 88 19.94 1.78 14.49
N LEU A 89 20.71 0.87 13.88
CA LEU A 89 20.48 -0.57 13.88
C LEU A 89 21.34 -1.33 14.91
N GLY A 90 22.32 -0.66 15.51
CA GLY A 90 23.22 -1.26 16.49
C GLY A 90 22.55 -1.54 17.84
N PRO A 91 23.19 -2.30 18.74
CA PRO A 91 22.62 -2.69 20.03
C PRO A 91 22.46 -1.55 21.04
N ASP A 92 23.05 -0.39 20.76
CA ASP A 92 22.87 0.87 21.49
C ASP A 92 22.25 1.97 20.58
N GLY A 93 21.77 1.59 19.40
CA GLY A 93 21.21 2.51 18.42
C GLY A 93 19.77 2.91 18.70
N ALA A 94 19.23 3.80 17.89
CA ALA A 94 17.90 4.35 18.05
C ALA A 94 16.79 3.28 18.05
N LEU A 95 16.84 2.28 17.16
CA LEU A 95 15.85 1.18 17.19
C LEU A 95 16.00 0.28 18.41
N ALA A 96 17.21 0.10 18.95
CA ALA A 96 17.40 -0.63 20.20
C ALA A 96 16.74 0.10 21.39
N ALA A 97 16.76 1.44 21.39
CA ALA A 97 16.04 2.24 22.38
C ALA A 97 14.52 2.08 22.24
N CYS A 98 13.98 2.12 21.01
CA CYS A 98 12.56 1.83 20.77
C CYS A 98 12.15 0.43 21.23
N LEU A 99 12.96 -0.59 20.90
CA LEU A 99 12.77 -1.97 21.35
C LEU A 99 12.68 -2.06 22.88
N ASP A 100 13.58 -1.38 23.60
CA ASP A 100 13.55 -1.38 25.06
C ASP A 100 12.36 -0.60 25.64
N ALA A 101 12.01 0.54 25.05
CA ALA A 101 10.90 1.38 25.50
C ALA A 101 9.54 0.72 25.28
N LEU A 102 9.38 -0.02 24.18
CA LEU A 102 8.16 -0.70 23.79
C LEU A 102 8.11 -2.18 24.24
N ASP A 103 9.04 -2.62 25.09
CA ASP A 103 9.14 -4.00 25.58
C ASP A 103 9.20 -5.05 24.45
N GLY A 104 9.86 -4.71 23.34
CA GLY A 104 10.02 -5.54 22.16
C GLY A 104 8.88 -5.45 21.15
N ALA A 105 7.87 -4.59 21.33
CA ALA A 105 6.80 -4.37 20.36
C ALA A 105 7.25 -3.50 19.17
N VAL A 106 8.24 -4.01 18.42
CA VAL A 106 8.70 -3.44 17.15
C VAL A 106 8.67 -4.52 16.07
N THR A 107 7.89 -4.28 15.03
CA THR A 107 7.62 -5.25 13.96
C THR A 107 8.22 -4.81 12.64
N TYR A 108 8.77 -5.76 11.90
CA TYR A 108 9.36 -5.57 10.58
C TYR A 108 8.53 -6.33 9.56
N VAL A 109 7.94 -5.61 8.62
CA VAL A 109 7.25 -6.16 7.44
C VAL A 109 8.12 -5.81 6.24
N PRO A 110 8.59 -6.78 5.44
CA PRO A 110 9.40 -6.48 4.25
C PRO A 110 8.63 -5.72 3.17
N GLY A 111 9.34 -4.86 2.45
CA GLY A 111 8.96 -4.20 1.22
C GLY A 111 9.67 -4.82 0.01
N ASN A 112 9.74 -4.09 -1.10
CA ASN A 112 10.40 -4.57 -2.30
C ASN A 112 11.93 -4.45 -2.19
N HIS A 113 12.47 -3.36 -1.63
CA HIS A 113 13.91 -3.11 -1.52
C HIS A 113 14.61 -4.06 -0.55
N ASP A 114 13.85 -4.67 0.36
CA ASP A 114 14.32 -5.59 1.40
C ASP A 114 13.54 -6.93 1.42
N LEU A 115 12.95 -7.30 0.28
CA LEU A 115 12.16 -8.52 0.07
C LEU A 115 12.87 -9.82 0.51
N GLY A 116 14.21 -9.84 0.47
CA GLY A 116 15.02 -10.99 0.83
C GLY A 116 15.34 -11.10 2.33
N VAL A 117 14.95 -10.11 3.15
CA VAL A 117 15.25 -10.11 4.58
C VAL A 117 14.51 -11.24 5.27
N THR A 118 15.26 -12.04 6.03
CA THR A 118 14.71 -13.15 6.81
C THR A 118 14.47 -12.75 8.27
N ALA A 119 13.67 -13.54 8.99
CA ALA A 119 13.50 -13.36 10.43
C ALA A 119 14.82 -13.44 11.22
N ALA A 120 15.79 -14.24 10.76
CA ALA A 120 17.10 -14.34 11.38
C ALA A 120 17.94 -13.06 11.18
N GLU A 121 17.84 -12.44 10.00
CA GLU A 121 18.50 -11.18 9.69
C GLU A 121 17.85 -10.01 10.43
N ALA A 122 16.52 -9.92 10.44
CA ALA A 122 15.81 -8.91 11.24
C ALA A 122 16.20 -8.99 12.72
N GLY A 123 16.37 -10.21 13.25
CA GLY A 123 16.85 -10.46 14.62
C GLY A 123 18.29 -10.02 14.92
N LEU A 124 19.09 -9.61 13.91
CA LEU A 124 20.38 -8.96 14.13
C LEU A 124 20.21 -7.57 14.76
N VAL A 125 19.09 -6.90 14.49
CA VAL A 125 18.71 -5.65 15.15
C VAL A 125 18.06 -6.00 16.49
N ARG A 126 18.79 -5.74 17.57
CA ARG A 126 18.40 -6.14 18.92
C ARG A 126 19.00 -5.22 19.97
N SER A 127 18.30 -5.03 21.07
CA SER A 127 18.80 -4.29 22.23
C SER A 127 19.70 -5.15 23.12
N ARG A 128 20.46 -4.49 24.01
CA ARG A 128 21.24 -5.19 25.05
C ARG A 128 20.39 -5.96 26.06
N ARG A 129 19.10 -5.63 26.18
CA ARG A 129 18.16 -6.34 27.04
C ARG A 129 17.60 -7.61 26.39
N GLY A 130 17.90 -7.83 25.10
CA GLY A 130 17.53 -9.04 24.37
C GLY A 130 16.24 -8.92 23.56
N HIS A 131 15.59 -7.76 23.54
CA HIS A 131 14.50 -7.47 22.60
C HIS A 131 15.07 -7.38 21.18
N HIS A 132 14.34 -7.85 20.18
CA HIS A 132 14.75 -7.84 18.77
C HIS A 132 13.53 -7.61 17.89
N LEU A 133 13.75 -7.18 16.64
CA LEU A 133 12.66 -6.97 15.68
C LEU A 133 11.87 -8.25 15.46
N ARG A 134 10.53 -8.14 15.51
CA ARG A 134 9.62 -9.22 15.13
C ARG A 134 9.38 -9.17 13.63
N HIS A 135 9.86 -10.17 12.91
CA HIS A 135 9.63 -10.27 11.46
C HIS A 135 8.25 -10.85 11.14
N VAL A 136 7.51 -10.21 10.24
CA VAL A 136 6.25 -10.69 9.69
C VAL A 136 6.42 -10.88 8.19
N ALA A 137 6.44 -12.14 7.75
CA ALA A 137 6.58 -12.50 6.33
C ALA A 137 5.23 -12.49 5.60
N ASP A 138 4.16 -12.83 6.30
CA ASP A 138 2.82 -12.95 5.73
C ASP A 138 2.14 -11.58 5.70
N VAL A 139 1.86 -11.11 4.48
CA VAL A 139 1.16 -9.84 4.22
C VAL A 139 -0.22 -10.12 3.61
N PRO A 140 -1.26 -9.38 4.02
CA PRO A 140 -1.19 -8.17 4.83
C PRO A 140 -1.03 -8.49 6.33
N TYR A 141 -0.37 -7.59 7.06
CA TYR A 141 -0.25 -7.67 8.51
C TYR A 141 -1.46 -6.99 9.18
N GLN A 142 -2.14 -7.69 10.09
CA GLN A 142 -3.27 -7.16 10.86
C GLN A 142 -2.91 -7.03 12.35
N PRO A 143 -2.41 -5.87 12.80
CA PRO A 143 -2.01 -5.65 14.20
C PRO A 143 -3.19 -5.53 15.18
N ALA A 144 -4.36 -5.17 14.67
CA ALA A 144 -5.59 -4.95 15.42
C ALA A 144 -6.81 -5.18 14.50
N PRO A 145 -8.01 -5.47 15.05
CA PRO A 145 -9.24 -5.47 14.28
C PRO A 145 -9.42 -4.16 13.51
N GLY A 146 -9.89 -4.23 12.27
CA GLY A 146 -10.14 -3.05 11.44
C GLY A 146 -8.89 -2.40 10.82
N VAL A 147 -7.65 -2.83 11.16
CA VAL A 147 -6.41 -2.23 10.63
C VAL A 147 -5.64 -3.22 9.78
N LEU A 148 -5.34 -2.82 8.54
CA LEU A 148 -4.54 -3.57 7.58
C LEU A 148 -3.25 -2.82 7.25
N LEU A 149 -2.09 -3.46 7.40
CA LEU A 149 -0.79 -2.90 7.03
C LEU A 149 -0.14 -3.77 5.94
N GLU A 150 0.23 -3.17 4.81
CA GLU A 150 1.05 -3.84 3.79
C GLU A 150 1.88 -2.83 3.00
N HIS A 151 3.04 -3.23 2.46
CA HIS A 151 3.80 -2.34 1.59
C HIS A 151 3.18 -2.27 0.19
N GLY A 152 2.99 -1.08 -0.36
CA GLY A 152 2.20 -0.86 -1.59
C GLY A 152 2.73 -1.61 -2.83
N HIS A 153 4.00 -2.02 -2.82
CA HIS A 153 4.65 -2.73 -3.93
C HIS A 153 3.90 -3.98 -4.40
N HIS A 154 3.19 -4.69 -3.51
CA HIS A 154 2.39 -5.87 -3.86
C HIS A 154 1.30 -5.60 -4.89
N HIS A 155 0.93 -4.34 -5.08
CA HIS A 155 -0.14 -3.90 -5.98
C HIS A 155 0.38 -3.15 -7.21
N THR A 156 1.68 -3.20 -7.42
CA THR A 156 2.34 -2.57 -8.56
C THR A 156 2.91 -3.65 -9.47
N MET A 157 2.76 -3.50 -10.78
CA MET A 157 3.12 -4.54 -11.74
C MET A 157 4.62 -4.83 -11.77
N PHE A 158 5.46 -3.81 -11.63
CA PHE A 158 6.91 -3.94 -11.79
C PHE A 158 7.65 -4.09 -10.48
N ASN A 159 7.05 -3.75 -9.33
CA ASN A 159 7.67 -3.95 -8.02
C ASN A 159 7.05 -5.07 -7.19
N ALA A 160 5.89 -5.64 -7.57
CA ALA A 160 5.35 -6.82 -6.89
C ALA A 160 6.23 -8.07 -7.07
N PRO A 161 6.41 -8.89 -6.02
CA PRO A 161 7.20 -10.13 -6.11
C PRO A 161 6.70 -11.08 -7.20
N VAL A 162 7.63 -11.76 -7.88
CA VAL A 162 7.30 -12.78 -8.88
C VAL A 162 7.58 -14.19 -8.37
N ASP A 163 6.83 -15.16 -8.87
CA ASP A 163 6.97 -16.59 -8.53
C ASP A 163 7.71 -17.41 -9.60
N HIS A 164 8.24 -16.74 -10.64
CA HIS A 164 8.80 -17.37 -11.82
C HIS A 164 10.12 -16.73 -12.27
N GLY A 165 10.82 -17.45 -13.14
CA GLY A 165 12.13 -17.04 -13.64
C GLY A 165 13.27 -17.37 -12.67
N PRO A 166 14.53 -17.17 -13.12
CA PRO A 166 15.71 -17.57 -12.36
C PRO A 166 16.02 -16.66 -11.17
N TRP A 167 15.36 -15.51 -11.05
CA TRP A 167 15.63 -14.52 -9.99
C TRP A 167 14.46 -14.30 -9.04
N ALA A 168 13.41 -15.12 -9.12
CA ALA A 168 12.31 -15.06 -8.16
C ALA A 168 12.87 -15.05 -6.71
N PRO A 169 12.38 -14.16 -5.84
CA PRO A 169 11.18 -13.34 -6.03
C PRO A 169 11.40 -11.93 -6.62
N LEU A 170 12.62 -11.61 -7.09
CA LEU A 170 12.95 -10.27 -7.59
C LEU A 170 12.10 -9.87 -8.80
N PRO A 171 11.49 -8.67 -8.80
CA PRO A 171 10.65 -8.23 -9.89
C PRO A 171 11.45 -7.37 -10.90
N LEU A 172 10.79 -6.93 -11.98
CA LEU A 172 11.45 -6.12 -13.00
C LEU A 172 12.02 -4.81 -12.44
N GLY A 173 11.34 -4.21 -11.46
CA GLY A 173 11.73 -2.97 -10.77
C GLY A 173 13.12 -3.05 -10.14
N TYR A 174 13.57 -4.23 -9.71
CA TYR A 174 14.94 -4.43 -9.24
C TYR A 174 15.94 -4.05 -10.34
N PHE A 175 15.79 -4.60 -11.55
CA PHE A 175 16.70 -4.35 -12.66
C PHE A 175 16.65 -2.91 -13.16
N VAL A 176 15.45 -2.30 -13.13
CA VAL A 176 15.27 -0.87 -13.42
C VAL A 176 16.07 -0.02 -12.42
N THR A 177 15.93 -0.31 -11.14
CA THR A 177 16.64 0.39 -10.06
C THR A 177 18.15 0.21 -10.16
N ARG A 178 18.65 -1.01 -10.47
CA ARG A 178 20.08 -1.26 -10.74
C ARG A 178 20.61 -0.45 -11.92
N ALA A 179 19.83 -0.30 -12.99
CA ALA A 179 20.23 0.51 -14.15
C ALA A 179 20.29 2.01 -13.80
N VAL A 180 19.32 2.51 -13.04
CA VAL A 180 19.29 3.89 -12.54
C VAL A 180 20.47 4.16 -11.60
N ALA A 181 20.74 3.29 -10.63
CA ALA A 181 21.89 3.42 -9.74
C ALA A 181 23.21 3.45 -10.54
N THR A 182 23.31 2.66 -11.62
CA THR A 182 24.48 2.69 -12.51
C THR A 182 24.60 3.99 -13.30
N MET A 183 23.49 4.56 -13.72
CA MET A 183 23.49 5.90 -14.34
C MET A 183 24.02 6.95 -13.36
N TRP A 184 23.57 6.92 -12.11
CA TRP A 184 24.01 7.88 -11.10
C TRP A 184 25.47 7.70 -10.69
N ASP A 185 25.93 6.46 -10.50
CA ASP A 185 27.35 6.15 -10.26
C ASP A 185 28.29 6.75 -11.33
N ARG A 186 27.83 6.83 -12.58
CA ARG A 186 28.59 7.42 -13.69
C ARG A 186 28.51 8.95 -13.78
N ARG A 187 27.51 9.56 -13.13
CA ARG A 187 27.17 10.98 -13.27
C ARG A 187 27.54 11.82 -12.03
N LEU A 188 27.45 11.23 -10.84
CA LEU A 188 27.79 11.90 -9.59
C LEU A 188 29.26 12.33 -9.59
N GLY A 189 29.51 13.56 -9.16
CA GLY A 189 30.84 14.08 -8.90
C GLY A 189 31.47 13.45 -7.65
N GLU A 190 32.76 13.73 -7.45
CA GLU A 190 33.46 13.28 -6.25
C GLU A 190 32.83 13.90 -4.99
N GLY A 191 32.35 13.04 -4.08
CA GLY A 191 31.71 13.46 -2.84
C GLY A 191 30.23 13.82 -2.95
N GLU A 192 29.65 13.80 -4.16
CA GLU A 192 28.20 13.95 -4.36
C GLU A 192 27.48 12.63 -4.13
N THR A 193 26.23 12.72 -3.72
CA THR A 193 25.31 11.59 -3.54
C THR A 193 23.98 11.88 -4.24
N VAL A 194 23.15 10.85 -4.41
CA VAL A 194 21.79 11.05 -4.94
C VAL A 194 20.97 11.99 -4.05
N ALA A 195 21.24 12.07 -2.74
CA ALA A 195 20.55 13.01 -1.85
C ALA A 195 20.85 14.49 -2.15
N ASP A 196 21.84 14.79 -3.00
CA ASP A 196 22.16 16.15 -3.43
C ASP A 196 21.43 16.55 -4.75
N LEU A 197 20.68 15.63 -5.35
CA LEU A 197 19.93 15.84 -6.59
C LEU A 197 18.43 15.98 -6.32
N PRO A 198 17.69 16.81 -7.08
CA PRO A 198 16.25 16.92 -6.93
C PRO A 198 15.55 15.64 -7.40
N ASP A 199 14.33 15.43 -6.90
CA ASP A 199 13.43 14.33 -7.29
C ASP A 199 14.08 12.94 -7.12
N GLN A 200 14.92 12.77 -6.09
CA GLN A 200 15.46 11.46 -5.72
C GLN A 200 14.58 10.83 -4.65
N GLY A 201 14.33 9.51 -4.80
CA GLY A 201 13.38 8.76 -3.99
C GLY A 201 11.91 8.96 -4.37
N ALA A 202 11.58 9.66 -5.45
CA ALA A 202 10.26 9.59 -6.11
C ALA A 202 10.47 9.60 -7.64
N PRO A 203 9.90 8.62 -8.35
CA PRO A 203 10.61 7.75 -9.31
C PRO A 203 11.93 8.28 -9.91
N ASN A 204 13.01 8.37 -9.11
CA ASN A 204 14.41 8.56 -9.53
C ASN A 204 14.71 9.51 -10.72
N GLY A 205 13.90 10.55 -10.94
CA GLY A 205 13.98 11.41 -12.12
C GLY A 205 13.75 10.72 -13.49
N LEU A 206 13.17 9.52 -13.54
CA LEU A 206 12.70 8.90 -14.79
C LEU A 206 11.26 9.34 -15.06
N ASP A 207 11.03 10.05 -16.17
CA ASP A 207 9.68 10.31 -16.67
C ASP A 207 9.08 9.02 -17.23
N LEU A 208 8.38 8.29 -16.36
CA LEU A 208 7.61 7.11 -16.70
C LEU A 208 6.24 7.45 -17.32
N GLY A 209 5.92 8.73 -17.57
CA GLY A 209 4.67 9.13 -18.23
C GLY A 209 4.49 8.53 -19.63
N ALA A 210 5.60 8.16 -20.29
CA ALA A 210 5.58 7.38 -21.53
C ALA A 210 4.99 5.96 -21.34
N LEU A 211 5.09 5.35 -20.16
CA LEU A 211 4.44 4.07 -19.85
C LEU A 211 2.93 4.19 -19.88
N GLY A 212 2.35 5.30 -19.39
CA GLY A 212 0.91 5.54 -19.48
C GLY A 212 0.43 5.58 -20.93
N ALA A 213 1.21 6.18 -21.83
CA ALA A 213 0.93 6.18 -23.27
C ALA A 213 1.04 4.77 -23.87
N VAL A 214 2.05 3.98 -23.50
CA VAL A 214 2.23 2.59 -23.96
C VAL A 214 1.14 1.65 -23.41
N ALA A 215 0.74 1.82 -22.14
CA ALA A 215 -0.33 1.07 -21.50
C ALA A 215 -1.70 1.43 -22.11
N SER A 216 -1.91 2.69 -22.52
CA SER A 216 -3.13 3.13 -23.22
C SER A 216 -3.17 2.73 -24.70
N GLY A 217 -2.02 2.46 -25.32
CA GLY A 217 -1.86 2.11 -26.73
C GLY A 217 -1.84 0.61 -26.97
N ILE A 218 -2.97 -0.07 -26.78
CA ILE A 218 -3.05 -1.54 -26.80
C ILE A 218 -2.85 -2.09 -28.22
N GLY A 219 -1.79 -2.89 -28.38
CA GLY A 219 -1.58 -3.81 -29.50
C GLY A 219 -0.24 -4.53 -29.43
N SER A 220 -0.22 -5.82 -29.09
CA SER A 220 0.91 -6.79 -29.22
C SER A 220 2.28 -6.48 -28.57
N VAL A 221 2.47 -5.34 -27.89
CA VAL A 221 3.74 -4.97 -27.26
C VAL A 221 3.74 -5.34 -25.78
N SER A 222 4.76 -6.07 -25.34
CA SER A 222 5.03 -6.27 -23.91
C SER A 222 5.40 -4.94 -23.27
N ILE A 223 4.58 -4.47 -22.32
CA ILE A 223 4.82 -3.22 -21.60
C ILE A 223 6.10 -3.31 -20.76
N ALA A 224 6.34 -4.47 -20.13
CA ALA A 224 7.60 -4.75 -19.44
C ALA A 224 8.82 -4.63 -20.38
N ALA A 225 8.71 -5.15 -21.61
CA ALA A 225 9.79 -5.01 -22.58
C ALA A 225 10.00 -3.56 -23.03
N ALA A 226 8.92 -2.81 -23.23
CA ALA A 226 8.98 -1.38 -23.54
C ALA A 226 9.62 -0.58 -22.40
N LEU A 227 9.29 -0.89 -21.14
CA LEU A 227 9.92 -0.30 -19.96
C LEU A 227 11.44 -0.53 -19.98
N VAL A 228 11.90 -1.76 -20.21
CA VAL A 228 13.34 -2.05 -20.30
C VAL A 228 14.01 -1.25 -21.41
N ASP A 229 13.37 -1.14 -22.58
CA ASP A 229 13.91 -0.38 -23.71
C ASP A 229 14.00 1.13 -23.38
N ILE A 230 13.00 1.71 -22.70
CA ILE A 230 13.03 3.08 -22.19
C ILE A 230 14.15 3.26 -21.15
N VAL A 231 14.23 2.36 -20.17
CA VAL A 231 15.22 2.44 -19.09
C VAL A 231 16.64 2.37 -19.63
N SER A 232 16.92 1.42 -20.52
CA SER A 232 18.20 1.32 -21.23
C SER A 232 18.54 2.62 -21.98
N GLY A 233 17.55 3.16 -22.71
CA GLY A 233 17.69 4.42 -23.45
C GLY A 233 17.97 5.65 -22.56
N SER A 234 17.28 5.77 -21.43
CA SER A 234 17.38 6.91 -20.52
C SER A 234 18.61 6.85 -19.61
N THR A 235 18.95 5.66 -19.11
CA THR A 235 20.11 5.44 -18.21
C THR A 235 21.43 5.30 -18.96
N LYS A 236 21.39 4.99 -20.26
CA LYS A 236 22.57 4.61 -21.08
C LYS A 236 23.27 3.34 -20.56
N VAL A 237 22.58 2.51 -19.79
CA VAL A 237 23.05 1.17 -19.43
C VAL A 237 22.71 0.23 -20.57
N GLY A 238 23.71 -0.49 -21.08
CA GLY A 238 23.53 -1.37 -22.22
C GLY A 238 22.63 -2.58 -21.89
N LEU A 239 21.86 -3.06 -22.87
CA LEU A 239 21.01 -4.26 -22.67
C LEU A 239 21.81 -5.51 -22.26
N ASP A 240 23.07 -5.59 -22.68
CA ASP A 240 24.00 -6.70 -22.39
C ASP A 240 25.01 -6.36 -21.29
N GLU A 241 24.86 -5.21 -20.63
CA GLU A 241 25.75 -4.83 -19.54
C GLU A 241 25.52 -5.74 -18.32
N PRO A 242 26.58 -6.32 -17.72
CA PRO A 242 26.46 -7.18 -16.54
C PRO A 242 25.88 -6.47 -15.32
N ILE A 243 24.85 -7.05 -14.72
CA ILE A 243 24.30 -6.70 -13.41
C ILE A 243 24.68 -7.80 -12.43
N ARG A 244 25.49 -7.47 -11.42
CA ARG A 244 25.86 -8.42 -10.37
C ARG A 244 24.73 -8.63 -9.38
N MET A 245 24.36 -9.89 -9.19
CA MET A 245 23.31 -10.31 -8.28
C MET A 245 23.88 -10.58 -6.88
N ALA A 246 23.01 -10.61 -5.86
CA ALA A 246 23.40 -10.84 -4.47
C ALA A 246 24.02 -12.24 -4.25
N ASP A 247 23.58 -13.24 -5.00
CA ASP A 247 24.13 -14.61 -4.98
C ASP A 247 25.49 -14.76 -5.72
N GLY A 248 26.03 -13.66 -6.24
CA GLY A 248 27.28 -13.62 -7.01
C GLY A 248 27.11 -13.98 -8.49
N THR A 249 25.91 -14.33 -8.94
CA THR A 249 25.63 -14.52 -10.37
C THR A 249 25.54 -13.18 -11.11
N THR A 250 25.29 -13.25 -12.42
CA THR A 250 25.17 -12.06 -13.28
C THR A 250 23.90 -12.16 -14.11
N ALA A 251 23.18 -11.06 -14.21
CA ALA A 251 22.04 -10.86 -15.08
C ALA A 251 22.31 -9.73 -16.08
N THR A 252 21.42 -9.51 -17.03
CA THR A 252 21.41 -8.32 -17.90
C THR A 252 20.00 -7.80 -18.11
N LEU A 253 19.86 -6.54 -18.53
CA LEU A 253 18.56 -5.97 -18.90
C LEU A 253 17.90 -6.76 -20.04
N ARG A 254 18.67 -7.33 -20.99
CA ARG A 254 18.13 -8.19 -22.05
C ARG A 254 17.45 -9.43 -21.48
N GLN A 255 18.09 -10.09 -20.52
CA GLN A 255 17.51 -11.28 -19.91
C GLN A 255 16.28 -10.93 -19.06
N ALA A 256 16.33 -9.82 -18.31
CA ALA A 256 15.14 -9.31 -17.59
C ALA A 256 13.98 -9.03 -18.56
N ARG A 257 14.25 -8.36 -19.69
CA ARG A 257 13.27 -8.10 -20.75
C ARG A 257 12.54 -9.36 -21.23
N GLU A 258 13.27 -10.47 -21.34
CA GLU A 258 12.71 -11.76 -21.78
C GLU A 258 11.93 -12.46 -20.65
N VAL A 259 12.47 -12.47 -19.43
CA VAL A 259 11.85 -13.13 -18.27
C VAL A 259 10.52 -12.48 -17.90
N TYR A 260 10.44 -11.14 -17.91
CA TYR A 260 9.25 -10.40 -17.48
C TYR A 260 8.33 -10.01 -18.64
N ALA A 261 8.54 -10.55 -19.86
CA ALA A 261 7.82 -10.14 -21.05
C ALA A 261 6.29 -10.33 -20.94
N ASP A 262 5.83 -11.29 -20.15
CA ASP A 262 4.43 -11.64 -19.94
C ASP A 262 3.82 -11.07 -18.64
N ALA A 263 4.52 -10.16 -17.95
CA ALA A 263 4.08 -9.58 -16.66
C ALA A 263 2.63 -9.04 -16.72
N TRP A 264 2.29 -8.32 -17.81
CA TRP A 264 0.92 -7.82 -18.02
C TRP A 264 -0.12 -8.94 -18.06
N THR A 265 0.13 -9.97 -18.87
CA THR A 265 -0.79 -11.10 -19.04
C THR A 265 -0.95 -11.86 -17.74
N ARG A 266 0.15 -12.14 -17.04
CA ARG A 266 0.13 -12.80 -15.73
C ARG A 266 -0.68 -12.01 -14.72
N TRP A 267 -0.48 -10.70 -14.66
CA TRP A 267 -1.23 -9.84 -13.75
C TRP A 267 -2.73 -9.85 -14.06
N SER A 268 -3.06 -9.74 -15.35
CA SER A 268 -4.44 -9.82 -15.82
C SER A 268 -5.09 -11.15 -15.43
N ASP A 269 -4.43 -12.27 -15.71
CA ASP A 269 -4.96 -13.60 -15.43
C ASP A 269 -5.10 -13.86 -13.92
N ALA A 270 -4.13 -13.42 -13.12
CA ALA A 270 -4.19 -13.50 -11.65
C ALA A 270 -5.33 -12.67 -11.05
N ASN A 271 -5.83 -11.67 -11.78
CA ASN A 271 -6.92 -10.80 -11.37
C ASN A 271 -8.22 -11.06 -12.16
N GLY A 272 -8.47 -12.33 -12.53
CA GLY A 272 -9.74 -12.79 -13.12
C GLY A 272 -9.80 -12.76 -14.65
N GLY A 273 -8.75 -12.27 -15.32
CA GLY A 273 -8.66 -12.21 -16.78
C GLY A 273 -9.73 -11.30 -17.41
N GLY A 274 -9.86 -11.38 -18.73
CA GLY A 274 -10.83 -10.59 -19.49
C GLY A 274 -10.67 -9.08 -19.26
N LEU A 275 -11.79 -8.34 -19.19
CA LEU A 275 -11.77 -6.90 -18.96
C LEU A 275 -11.40 -6.52 -17.52
N ALA A 276 -11.80 -7.33 -16.53
CA ALA A 276 -11.52 -7.06 -15.12
C ALA A 276 -10.03 -7.18 -14.81
N GLY A 277 -9.42 -8.30 -15.22
CA GLY A 277 -7.99 -8.53 -15.12
C GLY A 277 -7.19 -7.50 -15.90
N TYR A 278 -7.62 -7.16 -17.12
CA TYR A 278 -6.99 -6.10 -17.91
C TYR A 278 -7.02 -4.75 -17.19
N GLY A 279 -8.15 -4.39 -16.58
CA GLY A 279 -8.27 -3.17 -15.78
C GLY A 279 -7.37 -3.18 -14.54
N ALA A 280 -7.26 -4.31 -13.85
CA ALA A 280 -6.34 -4.46 -12.71
C ALA A 280 -4.87 -4.32 -13.13
N ALA A 281 -4.48 -4.90 -14.27
CA ALA A 281 -3.15 -4.77 -14.84
C ALA A 281 -2.82 -3.30 -15.19
N PHE A 282 -3.76 -2.59 -15.81
CA PHE A 282 -3.62 -1.16 -16.07
C PHE A 282 -3.41 -0.35 -14.78
N ARG A 283 -4.24 -0.58 -13.77
CA ARG A 283 -4.13 0.11 -12.48
C ARG A 283 -2.80 -0.18 -11.79
N ALA A 284 -2.32 -1.43 -11.80
CA ALA A 284 -1.03 -1.78 -11.24
C ALA A 284 0.14 -1.11 -11.97
N THR A 285 0.09 -1.02 -13.30
CA THR A 285 1.10 -0.26 -14.08
C THR A 285 1.08 1.23 -13.76
N MET A 286 -0.10 1.82 -13.58
CA MET A 286 -0.21 3.23 -13.20
C MET A 286 0.26 3.46 -11.75
N ALA A 287 0.00 2.52 -10.84
CA ALA A 287 0.50 2.56 -9.48
C ALA A 287 2.04 2.54 -9.44
N ASP A 288 2.72 1.79 -10.32
CA ASP A 288 4.19 1.89 -10.48
C ASP A 288 4.63 3.28 -10.99
N ALA A 289 3.87 3.87 -11.90
CA ALA A 289 4.29 5.06 -12.63
C ALA A 289 4.25 6.32 -11.76
N ASP A 290 3.18 6.47 -10.96
CA ASP A 290 2.92 7.68 -10.18
C ASP A 290 2.10 7.43 -8.90
N GLY A 291 1.91 6.16 -8.50
CA GLY A 291 1.09 5.81 -7.34
C GLY A 291 -0.42 5.88 -7.58
N THR A 292 -0.87 6.32 -8.77
CA THR A 292 -2.29 6.37 -9.11
C THR A 292 -2.88 4.97 -8.98
N TYR A 293 -4.02 4.85 -8.28
CA TYR A 293 -4.74 3.62 -7.96
C TYR A 293 -4.23 2.80 -6.77
N LEU A 294 -3.22 3.20 -6.00
CA LEU A 294 -2.99 2.51 -4.71
C LEU A 294 -4.20 2.61 -3.77
N GLY A 295 -4.93 3.73 -3.76
CA GLY A 295 -6.21 3.84 -3.04
C GLY A 295 -7.28 2.86 -3.52
N TRP A 296 -7.30 2.51 -4.83
CA TRP A 296 -8.19 1.49 -5.38
C TRP A 296 -7.85 0.10 -4.80
N PHE A 297 -6.56 -0.24 -4.74
CA PHE A 297 -6.10 -1.49 -4.15
C PHE A 297 -6.33 -1.51 -2.64
N ALA A 298 -6.07 -0.42 -1.93
CA ALA A 298 -6.35 -0.29 -0.50
C ALA A 298 -7.82 -0.60 -0.20
N GLN A 299 -8.77 0.01 -0.90
CA GLN A 299 -10.19 -0.32 -0.73
C GLN A 299 -10.49 -1.79 -1.05
N GLN A 300 -9.99 -2.32 -2.17
CA GLN A 300 -10.19 -3.73 -2.51
C GLN A 300 -9.72 -4.65 -1.37
N ARG A 301 -8.58 -4.33 -0.77
CA ARG A 301 -7.95 -5.13 0.29
C ARG A 301 -8.72 -5.02 1.58
N ALA A 302 -9.13 -3.81 1.95
CA ALA A 302 -9.95 -3.58 3.13
C ALA A 302 -11.25 -4.38 3.08
N LEU A 303 -11.99 -4.34 1.96
CA LEU A 303 -13.26 -5.08 1.83
C LEU A 303 -13.07 -6.60 1.85
N ARG A 304 -11.95 -7.11 1.32
CA ARG A 304 -11.63 -8.56 1.36
C ARG A 304 -11.25 -9.06 2.76
N HIS A 305 -10.75 -8.16 3.61
CA HIS A 305 -10.18 -8.50 4.91
C HIS A 305 -10.97 -7.94 6.10
N GLY A 306 -12.11 -7.29 5.86
CA GLY A 306 -12.93 -6.67 6.90
C GLY A 306 -12.18 -5.57 7.65
N ALA A 307 -11.41 -4.74 6.94
CA ALA A 307 -10.69 -3.61 7.53
C ALA A 307 -11.41 -2.28 7.26
N GLU A 308 -11.24 -1.33 8.18
CA GLU A 308 -11.69 0.06 8.07
C GLU A 308 -10.56 0.98 7.60
N LEU A 309 -9.33 0.66 7.99
CA LEU A 309 -8.16 1.46 7.71
C LEU A 309 -7.07 0.60 7.09
N VAL A 310 -6.55 1.05 5.95
CA VAL A 310 -5.36 0.48 5.33
C VAL A 310 -4.21 1.48 5.37
N VAL A 311 -3.05 1.04 5.84
CA VAL A 311 -1.81 1.84 5.77
C VAL A 311 -0.82 1.15 4.85
N MET A 312 -0.23 1.92 3.93
CA MET A 312 0.86 1.48 3.04
C MET A 312 2.05 2.44 3.06
N GLY A 313 3.18 2.00 2.50
CA GLY A 313 4.27 2.86 2.03
C GLY A 313 4.38 2.84 0.50
N HIS A 314 5.60 2.83 -0.03
CA HIS A 314 6.03 2.51 -1.41
C HIS A 314 6.08 3.66 -2.42
N THR A 315 5.14 4.61 -2.39
CA THR A 315 5.09 5.67 -3.41
C THR A 315 5.98 6.85 -3.08
N HIS A 316 6.47 6.93 -1.84
CA HIS A 316 7.16 8.10 -1.32
C HIS A 316 6.31 9.38 -1.36
N VAL A 317 4.98 9.24 -1.44
CA VAL A 317 4.03 10.35 -1.44
C VAL A 317 3.05 10.12 -0.30
N PRO A 318 3.02 11.00 0.72
CA PRO A 318 2.09 10.85 1.83
C PRO A 318 0.66 11.02 1.35
N ILE A 319 -0.24 10.13 1.79
CA ILE A 319 -1.68 10.20 1.52
C ILE A 319 -2.42 10.17 2.85
N GLY A 320 -3.28 11.15 3.06
CA GLY A 320 -4.02 11.38 4.31
C GLY A 320 -5.46 10.88 4.31
N GLY A 321 -5.91 10.23 3.23
CA GLY A 321 -7.22 9.60 3.20
C GLY A 321 -7.70 9.19 1.81
N LEU A 322 -8.83 8.47 1.77
CA LEU A 322 -9.52 8.05 0.55
C LEU A 322 -10.88 8.72 0.40
N GLU A 323 -11.04 9.54 -0.64
CA GLU A 323 -12.31 10.20 -0.92
C GLU A 323 -13.34 9.23 -1.47
N ASP A 324 -14.60 9.45 -1.06
CA ASP A 324 -15.77 8.76 -1.62
C ASP A 324 -15.74 7.22 -1.52
N ALA A 325 -14.99 6.67 -0.56
CA ALA A 325 -14.79 5.23 -0.35
C ALA A 325 -15.58 4.68 0.85
N LEU A 326 -15.63 3.35 1.02
CA LEU A 326 -16.14 2.72 2.24
C LEU A 326 -15.15 2.72 3.40
N VAL A 327 -13.87 2.82 3.09
CA VAL A 327 -12.76 2.63 4.02
C VAL A 327 -11.79 3.79 3.90
N ASP A 328 -10.92 3.96 4.89
CA ASP A 328 -9.85 4.94 4.84
C ASP A 328 -8.51 4.33 4.41
N TYR A 329 -7.65 5.17 3.83
CA TYR A 329 -6.34 4.78 3.32
C TYR A 329 -5.30 5.84 3.63
N LEU A 330 -4.21 5.40 4.25
CA LEU A 330 -3.06 6.24 4.52
C LEU A 330 -1.82 5.70 3.79
N ASN A 331 -1.02 6.61 3.25
CA ASN A 331 0.33 6.29 2.81
C ASN A 331 1.32 7.06 3.69
N SER A 332 2.28 6.35 4.30
CA SER A 332 3.31 6.98 5.14
C SER A 332 4.20 7.94 4.38
N GLY A 333 4.26 7.84 3.06
CA GLY A 333 5.05 8.74 2.23
C GLY A 333 6.53 8.44 2.36
N PHE A 334 7.33 9.43 2.73
CA PHE A 334 8.75 9.45 2.43
C PHE A 334 9.62 9.67 3.66
N ASP A 335 10.61 8.80 3.91
CA ASP A 335 11.54 8.95 5.04
C ASP A 335 12.98 9.35 4.59
N CYS A 336 13.20 9.55 3.28
CA CYS A 336 14.51 10.00 2.77
C CYS A 336 14.45 11.07 1.67
N PRO A 337 13.78 12.23 1.88
CA PRO A 337 13.78 13.33 0.92
C PRO A 337 15.16 13.92 0.68
N SER A 338 15.50 14.12 -0.59
CA SER A 338 16.74 14.77 -1.01
C SER A 338 16.84 16.20 -0.48
N ARG A 339 18.06 16.75 -0.35
CA ARG A 339 18.25 18.13 0.12
C ARG A 339 17.47 19.15 -0.73
N PRO A 340 17.53 19.11 -2.07
CA PRO A 340 16.74 20.04 -2.87
C PRO A 340 15.24 19.93 -2.64
N ASP A 341 14.74 18.75 -2.30
CA ASP A 341 13.31 18.50 -2.09
C ASP A 341 12.84 18.98 -0.71
N GLN A 342 13.69 18.84 0.31
CA GLN A 342 13.48 19.44 1.63
C GLN A 342 13.50 20.98 1.58
N GLU A 343 14.30 21.55 0.68
CA GLU A 343 14.53 22.99 0.58
C GLU A 343 13.59 23.71 -0.42
N ARG A 344 12.60 23.01 -1.01
CA ARG A 344 11.68 23.63 -1.97
C ARG A 344 10.91 24.79 -1.34
N GLU A 345 10.80 25.90 -2.08
CA GLU A 345 10.00 27.05 -1.65
C GLU A 345 8.49 26.73 -1.58
N VAL A 346 8.03 25.80 -2.42
CA VAL A 346 6.64 25.37 -2.50
C VAL A 346 6.57 23.88 -2.22
N ALA A 347 5.80 23.51 -1.20
CA ALA A 347 5.63 22.13 -0.74
C ALA A 347 6.98 21.42 -0.47
N PRO A 348 7.79 21.91 0.50
CA PRO A 348 8.99 21.20 0.92
C PRO A 348 8.63 19.79 1.40
N GLN A 349 9.39 18.80 0.95
CA GLN A 349 9.21 17.43 1.39
C GLN A 349 9.77 17.27 2.81
N GLN A 350 9.08 16.48 3.62
CA GLN A 350 9.47 16.18 4.99
C GLN A 350 9.54 14.67 5.15
N VAL A 351 10.28 14.24 6.16
CA VAL A 351 10.17 12.87 6.66
C VAL A 351 8.76 12.66 7.19
N THR A 352 8.02 11.70 6.66
CA THR A 352 6.65 11.40 7.05
C THR A 352 6.47 9.97 7.54
N PHE A 353 5.47 9.77 8.40
CA PHE A 353 5.08 8.47 8.96
C PHE A 353 3.59 8.50 9.31
N VAL A 354 3.00 7.37 9.72
CA VAL A 354 1.59 7.30 10.12
C VAL A 354 1.46 7.01 11.61
N VAL A 355 0.50 7.67 12.26
CA VAL A 355 0.02 7.30 13.58
C VAL A 355 -1.44 6.86 13.46
N VAL A 356 -1.75 5.68 13.98
CA VAL A 356 -3.10 5.12 14.05
C VAL A 356 -3.55 5.10 15.50
N ASP A 357 -4.68 5.75 15.81
CA ASP A 357 -5.38 5.63 17.09
C ASP A 357 -6.43 4.52 16.98
N LEU A 358 -6.22 3.44 17.74
CA LEU A 358 -7.10 2.25 17.73
C LEU A 358 -8.39 2.43 18.54
N GLU A 359 -8.48 3.48 19.35
CA GLU A 359 -9.61 3.73 20.25
C GLU A 359 -10.02 5.21 20.21
N SER A 360 -10.02 5.81 19.01
CA SER A 360 -10.29 7.24 18.86
C SER A 360 -11.70 7.58 19.36
N PRO A 361 -11.83 8.50 20.34
CA PRO A 361 -13.14 8.90 20.87
C PRO A 361 -13.98 9.67 19.84
N ASP A 362 -13.32 10.19 18.79
CA ASP A 362 -13.96 10.93 17.70
C ASP A 362 -14.36 10.00 16.54
N ALA A 363 -14.00 8.70 16.60
CA ALA A 363 -14.41 7.72 15.61
C ALA A 363 -15.91 7.43 15.69
N VAL A 364 -16.50 7.23 14.52
CA VAL A 364 -17.84 6.63 14.43
C VAL A 364 -17.71 5.17 14.87
N ASP A 365 -18.54 4.75 15.83
CA ASP A 365 -18.61 3.38 16.34
C ASP A 365 -17.29 2.77 16.88
N GLY A 366 -16.30 3.61 17.21
CA GLY A 366 -15.02 3.18 17.79
C GLY A 366 -14.04 2.59 16.77
N GLU A 367 -14.23 2.87 15.48
CA GLU A 367 -13.32 2.44 14.41
C GLU A 367 -11.91 3.05 14.55
N PRO A 368 -10.85 2.35 14.09
CA PRO A 368 -9.50 2.91 14.08
C PRO A 368 -9.42 4.11 13.14
N THR A 369 -8.78 5.19 13.59
CA THR A 369 -8.48 6.36 12.75
C THR A 369 -6.98 6.57 12.65
N GLY A 370 -6.50 7.25 11.62
CA GLY A 370 -5.09 7.60 11.53
C GLY A 370 -4.85 8.93 10.86
N ALA A 371 -3.61 9.39 10.96
CA ALA A 371 -3.15 10.59 10.27
C ALA A 371 -1.70 10.42 9.82
N VAL A 372 -1.32 11.15 8.78
CA VAL A 372 0.09 11.31 8.41
C VAL A 372 0.71 12.36 9.32
N TRP A 373 1.88 12.03 9.83
CA TRP A 373 2.71 12.88 10.67
C TRP A 373 4.01 13.17 9.96
N ALA A 374 4.65 14.28 10.34
CA ALA A 374 5.95 14.67 9.80
C ALA A 374 6.95 15.01 10.89
N VAL A 375 8.23 14.86 10.55
CA VAL A 375 9.36 15.33 11.33
C VAL A 375 9.85 16.64 10.72
N GLY A 376 9.43 17.75 11.31
CA GLY A 376 9.76 19.09 10.85
C GLY A 376 10.79 19.80 11.73
N PRO A 377 11.24 21.00 11.30
CA PRO A 377 12.06 21.87 12.13
C PRO A 377 11.35 22.27 13.44
N ASP A 378 10.02 22.36 13.41
CA ASP A 378 9.19 22.82 14.53
C ASP A 378 8.80 21.72 15.53
N GLY A 379 9.01 20.45 15.17
CA GLY A 379 8.70 19.30 16.02
C GLY A 379 8.27 18.07 15.23
N VAL A 380 7.67 17.12 15.95
CA VAL A 380 7.00 15.93 15.40
C VAL A 380 5.50 16.11 15.62
N GLY A 381 4.70 16.01 14.56
CA GLY A 381 3.26 16.30 14.61
C GLY A 381 2.49 15.91 13.36
N PRO A 382 1.14 15.89 13.42
CA PRO A 382 0.30 15.62 12.27
C PRO A 382 0.42 16.70 11.20
N ILE A 383 0.24 16.32 9.94
CA ILE A 383 0.20 17.24 8.79
C ILE A 383 -1.06 17.03 7.96
N ASP A 384 -1.46 18.06 7.22
CA ASP A 384 -2.52 17.97 6.22
C ASP A 384 -1.96 17.31 4.95
N ALA A 385 -1.92 15.98 4.93
CA ALA A 385 -1.54 15.20 3.76
C ALA A 385 -2.67 15.18 2.72
N PRO A 386 -2.34 15.18 1.40
CA PRO A 386 -3.35 15.13 0.36
C PRO A 386 -4.15 13.83 0.41
N THR A 387 -5.41 13.89 0.01
CA THR A 387 -6.28 12.74 -0.18
C THR A 387 -6.12 12.16 -1.59
N THR A 388 -6.58 10.92 -1.78
CA THR A 388 -6.66 10.28 -3.10
C THR A 388 -8.04 9.71 -3.37
N ARG A 389 -8.23 9.12 -4.55
CA ARG A 389 -9.51 8.56 -5.01
C ARG A 389 -9.33 7.13 -5.51
N VAL A 390 -10.42 6.38 -5.45
CA VAL A 390 -10.52 5.02 -6.02
C VAL A 390 -10.42 5.04 -7.55
N VAL A 391 -10.88 6.11 -8.19
CA VAL A 391 -10.76 6.34 -9.63
C VAL A 391 -9.81 7.51 -9.91
N GLY A 392 -9.09 7.48 -11.03
CA GLY A 392 -8.20 8.59 -11.38
C GLY A 392 -8.95 9.91 -11.63
N ASP A 393 -8.26 11.04 -11.55
CA ASP A 393 -8.79 12.41 -11.50
C ASP A 393 -9.80 12.83 -12.57
N ARG A 394 -9.84 12.13 -13.70
CA ARG A 394 -10.73 12.45 -14.84
C ARG A 394 -11.96 11.54 -14.91
N GLY A 395 -12.04 10.53 -14.05
CA GLY A 395 -13.13 9.59 -13.96
C GLY A 395 -14.15 10.00 -12.89
N HIS A 396 -15.37 9.49 -13.06
CA HIS A 396 -16.36 9.44 -12.00
C HIS A 396 -16.50 7.98 -11.58
N ASP A 397 -16.63 7.75 -10.28
CA ASP A 397 -16.77 6.41 -9.73
C ASP A 397 -18.23 6.01 -9.67
N TYR A 398 -18.72 5.23 -10.63
CA TYR A 398 -20.09 4.71 -10.65
C TYR A 398 -20.15 3.30 -10.02
N SER A 399 -19.33 3.07 -9.01
CA SER A 399 -19.33 1.83 -8.24
C SER A 399 -20.56 1.71 -7.33
N CYS A 400 -20.91 0.46 -7.05
CA CYS A 400 -21.74 0.08 -5.91
C CYS A 400 -20.86 -0.56 -4.84
N TYR A 401 -20.83 0.07 -3.67
CA TYR A 401 -20.24 -0.49 -2.46
C TYR A 401 -21.33 -1.04 -1.57
N VAL A 402 -21.20 -2.30 -1.15
CA VAL A 402 -22.27 -2.98 -0.44
C VAL A 402 -21.74 -3.60 0.83
N VAL A 403 -22.46 -3.32 1.92
CA VAL A 403 -22.31 -3.96 3.23
C VAL A 403 -23.56 -4.78 3.49
N VAL A 404 -23.37 -6.02 3.92
CA VAL A 404 -24.41 -6.89 4.47
C VAL A 404 -24.07 -7.05 5.94
N ASP A 405 -24.75 -6.25 6.76
CA ASP A 405 -24.60 -6.27 8.21
C ASP A 405 -25.44 -7.42 8.77
N ALA A 406 -24.77 -8.46 9.27
CA ALA A 406 -25.37 -9.60 9.94
C ALA A 406 -25.03 -9.62 11.42
N THR A 407 -24.63 -8.48 12.01
CA THR A 407 -24.24 -8.38 13.43
C THR A 407 -25.39 -8.71 14.38
N ALA A 408 -26.62 -8.41 13.96
CA ALA A 408 -27.85 -8.76 14.67
C ALA A 408 -28.52 -10.04 14.15
N ALA A 409 -27.94 -10.71 13.16
CA ALA A 409 -28.54 -11.89 12.55
C ALA A 409 -28.50 -13.10 13.50
N SER A 410 -29.54 -13.91 13.42
CA SER A 410 -29.65 -15.17 14.18
C SER A 410 -29.01 -16.39 13.51
N HIS A 411 -28.60 -16.27 12.25
CA HIS A 411 -28.11 -17.37 11.43
C HIS A 411 -27.02 -16.89 10.49
N ASP A 412 -26.09 -17.78 10.16
CA ASP A 412 -25.09 -17.52 9.14
C ASP A 412 -25.75 -17.38 7.76
N LEU A 413 -25.21 -16.49 6.94
CA LEU A 413 -25.65 -16.28 5.57
C LEU A 413 -24.69 -16.99 4.62
N VAL A 414 -25.20 -17.79 3.70
CA VAL A 414 -24.42 -18.45 2.63
C VAL A 414 -24.90 -17.96 1.28
N ARG A 415 -23.96 -17.54 0.42
CA ARG A 415 -24.23 -17.01 -0.92
C ARG A 415 -24.82 -18.12 -1.81
N ALA A 416 -26.05 -17.92 -2.26
CA ALA A 416 -26.75 -18.82 -3.18
C ALA A 416 -26.52 -18.44 -4.66
N GLY A 417 -26.24 -17.16 -4.93
CA GLY A 417 -25.96 -16.68 -6.28
C GLY A 417 -25.62 -15.19 -6.27
N PHE A 418 -24.98 -14.72 -7.33
CA PHE A 418 -24.72 -13.30 -7.57
C PHE A 418 -24.49 -13.05 -9.06
N GLY A 419 -24.62 -11.79 -9.47
CA GLY A 419 -24.37 -11.40 -10.86
C GLY A 419 -24.42 -9.90 -11.07
N ALA A 420 -23.96 -9.47 -12.24
CA ALA A 420 -24.00 -8.08 -12.67
C ALA A 420 -24.64 -7.99 -14.06
N ALA A 421 -25.61 -7.09 -14.21
CA ALA A 421 -26.10 -6.68 -15.52
C ALA A 421 -25.13 -5.69 -16.17
N ASN A 422 -24.50 -4.84 -15.36
CA ASN A 422 -23.46 -3.89 -15.78
C ASN A 422 -22.37 -3.80 -14.71
N GLY A 423 -21.13 -3.57 -15.13
CA GLY A 423 -19.96 -3.49 -14.25
C GLY A 423 -19.20 -4.82 -14.13
N ALA A 424 -18.15 -4.81 -13.30
CA ALA A 424 -17.32 -5.96 -12.98
C ALA A 424 -17.03 -6.01 -11.47
N TRP A 425 -17.08 -7.21 -10.92
CA TRP A 425 -16.80 -7.45 -9.51
C TRP A 425 -15.31 -7.23 -9.22
N VAL A 426 -15.01 -6.28 -8.35
CA VAL A 426 -13.66 -6.07 -7.82
C VAL A 426 -13.44 -6.91 -6.55
N VAL A 427 -14.49 -6.95 -5.73
CA VAL A 427 -14.65 -7.85 -4.59
C VAL A 427 -16.00 -8.51 -4.74
N GLU A 428 -16.02 -9.82 -4.93
CA GLU A 428 -17.27 -10.57 -5.04
C GLU A 428 -18.01 -10.61 -3.70
N PRO A 429 -19.35 -10.77 -3.69
CA PRO A 429 -20.09 -11.02 -2.45
C PRO A 429 -19.51 -12.21 -1.69
N PRO A 430 -19.23 -12.13 -0.38
CA PRO A 430 -18.62 -13.24 0.36
C PRO A 430 -19.46 -14.51 0.25
N GLU A 431 -18.79 -15.67 0.19
CA GLU A 431 -19.48 -16.98 0.15
C GLU A 431 -20.26 -17.25 1.43
N ARG A 432 -19.76 -16.75 2.56
CA ARG A 432 -20.36 -16.89 3.88
C ARG A 432 -20.19 -15.60 4.68
N ILE A 433 -21.21 -15.23 5.44
CA ILE A 433 -21.17 -14.15 6.44
C ILE A 433 -21.67 -14.76 7.73
N ALA A 434 -20.86 -14.73 8.78
CA ALA A 434 -21.26 -15.30 10.06
C ALA A 434 -22.33 -14.42 10.74
N ALA A 435 -23.21 -15.03 11.52
CA ALA A 435 -24.05 -14.32 12.47
C ALA A 435 -23.14 -13.57 13.46
N GLY A 436 -23.40 -12.27 13.64
CA GLY A 436 -22.54 -11.41 14.44
C GLY A 436 -21.44 -10.68 13.63
N ASP A 437 -21.43 -10.81 12.31
CA ASP A 437 -20.37 -10.28 11.44
C ASP A 437 -20.91 -9.47 10.26
N GLU A 438 -20.01 -8.87 9.46
CA GLU A 438 -20.34 -8.12 8.25
C GLU A 438 -19.73 -8.73 6.99
N GLY A 439 -20.48 -8.72 5.90
CA GLY A 439 -19.97 -9.03 4.57
C GLY A 439 -19.86 -7.78 3.71
N ARG A 440 -18.70 -7.54 3.11
CA ARG A 440 -18.48 -6.36 2.24
C ARG A 440 -18.09 -6.78 0.83
N PHE A 441 -18.58 -6.06 -0.16
CA PHE A 441 -18.26 -6.31 -1.56
C PHE A 441 -18.43 -5.09 -2.46
N TRP A 442 -17.87 -5.19 -3.67
CA TRP A 442 -17.72 -4.06 -4.58
C TRP A 442 -17.89 -4.46 -6.03
N LEU A 443 -18.91 -3.86 -6.66
CA LEU A 443 -19.13 -3.86 -8.10
C LEU A 443 -18.70 -2.51 -8.67
N GLN A 444 -17.72 -2.50 -9.58
CA GLN A 444 -17.26 -1.28 -10.23
C GLN A 444 -17.79 -1.18 -11.65
N ASP A 445 -18.04 0.03 -12.11
CA ASP A 445 -18.43 0.27 -13.49
C ASP A 445 -17.27 -0.04 -14.45
N LEU A 446 -17.64 -0.40 -15.68
CA LEU A 446 -16.70 -0.50 -16.78
C LEU A 446 -16.76 0.79 -17.60
N LEU A 447 -15.64 1.16 -18.21
CA LEU A 447 -15.57 2.29 -19.14
C LEU A 447 -16.73 2.22 -20.16
N GLY A 448 -17.65 3.18 -20.08
CA GLY A 448 -18.88 3.16 -20.87
C GLY A 448 -19.99 4.00 -20.26
N ALA A 449 -21.19 3.85 -20.81
CA ALA A 449 -22.36 4.66 -20.44
C ALA A 449 -23.39 3.89 -19.59
N ALA A 450 -22.98 2.83 -18.90
CA ALA A 450 -23.91 1.97 -18.17
C ALA A 450 -23.85 2.15 -16.64
N GLY A 451 -22.66 2.35 -16.08
CA GLY A 451 -22.45 2.35 -14.63
C GLY A 451 -22.41 0.92 -14.07
N SER A 452 -22.85 0.75 -12.82
CA SER A 452 -22.93 -0.54 -12.14
C SER A 452 -24.38 -0.95 -11.87
N ASP A 453 -24.70 -2.23 -12.09
CA ASP A 453 -26.01 -2.83 -11.77
C ASP A 453 -25.81 -4.30 -11.42
N GLY A 454 -26.07 -4.66 -10.17
CA GLY A 454 -25.79 -5.98 -9.63
C GLY A 454 -26.78 -6.49 -8.62
N TRP A 455 -26.62 -7.78 -8.31
CA TRP A 455 -27.42 -8.48 -7.33
C TRP A 455 -26.61 -9.58 -6.64
N ALA A 456 -27.04 -9.91 -5.42
CA ALA A 456 -26.54 -11.05 -4.64
C ALA A 456 -27.70 -11.71 -3.91
N THR A 457 -27.67 -13.03 -3.76
CA THR A 457 -28.69 -13.80 -3.04
C THR A 457 -28.03 -14.62 -1.93
N TYR A 458 -28.58 -14.53 -0.73
CA TYR A 458 -28.15 -15.29 0.44
C TYR A 458 -29.25 -16.18 0.97
N VAL A 459 -28.88 -17.34 1.49
CA VAL A 459 -29.75 -18.21 2.30
C VAL A 459 -29.21 -18.27 3.72
N ARG A 460 -30.11 -18.43 4.69
CA ARG A 460 -29.71 -18.66 6.09
C ARG A 460 -29.45 -20.14 6.30
N VAL A 461 -28.38 -20.44 7.05
CA VAL A 461 -28.04 -21.80 7.43
C VAL A 461 -28.00 -21.94 8.96
N ASP A 462 -28.35 -23.13 9.45
CA ASP A 462 -28.21 -23.48 10.86
C ASP A 462 -26.76 -23.86 11.22
N ASP A 463 -26.52 -24.21 12.49
CA ASP A 463 -25.22 -24.61 13.01
C ASP A 463 -24.63 -25.85 12.30
N ASP A 464 -25.49 -26.70 11.72
CA ASP A 464 -25.11 -27.88 10.94
C ASP A 464 -24.82 -27.54 9.46
N GLY A 465 -24.98 -26.27 9.08
CA GLY A 465 -24.80 -25.77 7.72
C GLY A 465 -25.96 -26.09 6.77
N ALA A 466 -27.08 -26.58 7.29
CA ALA A 466 -28.26 -26.86 6.49
C ALA A 466 -29.07 -25.56 6.27
N THR A 467 -29.59 -25.38 5.05
CA THR A 467 -30.47 -24.25 4.76
C THR A 467 -31.72 -24.32 5.63
N VAL A 468 -32.05 -23.21 6.29
CA VAL A 468 -33.25 -23.08 7.10
C VAL A 468 -34.47 -23.01 6.17
N ALA A 469 -35.18 -24.14 6.04
CA ALA A 469 -36.20 -24.36 5.01
C ALA A 469 -37.39 -23.39 5.06
N ASP A 470 -37.68 -22.83 6.24
CA ASP A 470 -38.84 -21.95 6.45
C ASP A 470 -38.53 -20.45 6.18
N LEU A 471 -37.32 -20.10 5.75
CA LEU A 471 -36.91 -18.72 5.55
C LEU A 471 -36.54 -18.41 4.08
N ASP A 472 -37.30 -17.51 3.44
CA ASP A 472 -37.15 -17.11 2.04
C ASP A 472 -35.78 -16.47 1.72
N PRO A 473 -35.08 -16.84 0.63
CA PRO A 473 -33.79 -16.25 0.27
C PRO A 473 -33.78 -14.72 0.28
N ILE A 474 -32.67 -14.14 0.76
CA ILE A 474 -32.44 -12.70 0.78
C ILE A 474 -31.87 -12.31 -0.58
N GLU A 475 -32.68 -11.71 -1.47
CA GLU A 475 -32.23 -11.23 -2.78
C GLU A 475 -31.96 -9.73 -2.74
N LEU A 476 -30.70 -9.33 -2.74
CA LEU A 476 -30.25 -7.95 -2.72
C LEU A 476 -30.00 -7.45 -4.14
N ARG A 477 -30.47 -6.24 -4.46
CA ARG A 477 -30.23 -5.55 -5.75
C ARG A 477 -29.75 -4.13 -5.50
N PHE A 478 -28.83 -3.66 -6.34
CA PHE A 478 -28.25 -2.33 -6.23
C PHE A 478 -27.72 -1.84 -7.58
N ALA A 479 -27.83 -0.54 -7.85
CA ALA A 479 -27.33 0.05 -9.08
C ALA A 479 -26.91 1.51 -8.89
N CYS A 480 -25.82 1.88 -9.58
CA CYS A 480 -25.27 3.22 -9.73
C CYS A 480 -25.08 3.49 -11.24
N PRO A 481 -26.13 3.89 -11.96
CA PRO A 481 -26.04 4.10 -13.40
C PRO A 481 -25.38 5.45 -13.72
N THR A 482 -24.71 5.55 -14.88
CA THR A 482 -24.23 6.86 -15.37
C THR A 482 -25.38 7.77 -15.82
N VAL A 483 -26.54 7.18 -16.18
CA VAL A 483 -27.76 7.88 -16.56
C VAL A 483 -28.93 7.31 -15.77
N GLY A 484 -29.51 8.12 -14.89
CA GLY A 484 -30.62 7.73 -14.04
C GLY A 484 -30.35 8.09 -12.59
N THR A 485 -30.96 7.34 -11.68
CA THR A 485 -30.79 7.49 -10.24
C THR A 485 -30.30 6.19 -9.63
N ASN A 486 -29.54 6.29 -8.55
CA ASN A 486 -29.17 5.12 -7.76
C ASN A 486 -30.44 4.39 -7.27
N SER A 487 -30.33 3.07 -7.13
CA SER A 487 -31.42 2.23 -6.63
C SER A 487 -30.88 1.07 -5.81
N CYS A 488 -31.65 0.66 -4.81
CA CYS A 488 -31.43 -0.58 -4.06
C CYS A 488 -32.77 -1.21 -3.67
N SER A 489 -32.80 -2.53 -3.53
CA SER A 489 -33.97 -3.28 -3.02
C SER A 489 -33.54 -4.65 -2.52
N GLY A 490 -34.47 -5.39 -1.91
CA GLY A 490 -34.24 -6.78 -1.52
C GLY A 490 -34.40 -7.10 -0.04
N TRP A 491 -34.22 -6.10 0.81
CA TRP A 491 -34.39 -6.25 2.25
C TRP A 491 -35.12 -5.05 2.85
N SER A 492 -35.81 -5.29 3.97
CA SER A 492 -36.71 -4.30 4.58
C SER A 492 -35.98 -3.22 5.35
N THR A 493 -34.74 -3.47 5.77
CA THR A 493 -33.94 -2.54 6.57
C THR A 493 -32.61 -2.28 5.87
N TYR A 494 -32.32 -1.02 5.56
CA TYR A 494 -31.08 -0.61 4.91
C TYR A 494 -30.76 0.86 5.17
N ALA A 495 -29.50 1.23 5.00
CA ALA A 495 -29.02 2.59 4.94
C ALA A 495 -28.27 2.81 3.62
N THR A 496 -28.27 4.04 3.09
CA THR A 496 -27.48 4.37 1.88
C THR A 496 -26.77 5.70 2.00
N ARG A 497 -25.70 5.87 1.21
CA ARG A 497 -25.04 7.15 0.96
C ARG A 497 -24.52 7.25 -0.48
N SER A 498 -24.19 8.47 -0.89
CA SER A 498 -23.56 8.79 -2.18
C SER A 498 -22.26 9.55 -1.95
N GLY A 499 -21.14 9.05 -2.49
CA GLY A 499 -19.81 9.60 -2.19
C GLY A 499 -19.58 9.77 -0.69
N SER A 500 -19.08 10.93 -0.31
CA SER A 500 -18.76 11.30 1.07
C SER A 500 -19.97 11.85 1.87
N ASP A 501 -21.20 11.71 1.37
CA ASP A 501 -22.40 12.11 2.12
C ASP A 501 -22.62 11.24 3.37
N VAL A 502 -23.42 11.75 4.31
CA VAL A 502 -23.84 10.99 5.50
C VAL A 502 -24.76 9.83 5.14
N TRP A 503 -24.64 8.72 5.88
CA TRP A 503 -25.57 7.59 5.78
C TRP A 503 -26.99 8.01 6.13
N VAL A 504 -27.96 7.48 5.38
CA VAL A 504 -29.39 7.75 5.61
C VAL A 504 -30.18 6.45 5.66
N ASP A 505 -30.85 6.24 6.79
CA ASP A 505 -31.67 5.06 7.04
C ASP A 505 -32.95 5.07 6.23
N GLN A 506 -33.34 3.89 5.73
CA GLN A 506 -34.60 3.61 5.06
C GLN A 506 -34.90 4.52 3.86
N ARG A 507 -33.86 5.09 3.26
CA ARG A 507 -33.97 5.98 2.11
C ARG A 507 -32.81 5.76 1.15
N THR A 508 -33.12 5.64 -0.12
CA THR A 508 -32.11 5.59 -1.19
C THR A 508 -31.55 6.98 -1.49
N ALA A 509 -30.23 7.12 -1.46
CA ALA A 509 -29.46 8.26 -1.95
C ALA A 509 -29.48 8.26 -3.49
N HIS A 510 -30.55 8.81 -4.07
CA HIS A 510 -30.82 8.72 -5.52
C HIS A 510 -29.81 9.43 -6.42
N TRP A 511 -29.00 10.35 -5.90
CA TRP A 511 -28.08 11.19 -6.66
C TRP A 511 -26.68 11.15 -6.07
N GLY A 512 -25.68 11.38 -6.91
CA GLY A 512 -24.27 11.28 -6.52
C GLY A 512 -23.71 9.88 -6.73
N HIS A 513 -22.39 9.78 -6.69
CA HIS A 513 -21.66 8.56 -6.97
C HIS A 513 -20.32 8.60 -6.22
N PRO A 514 -19.73 7.47 -5.85
CA PRO A 514 -20.28 6.11 -5.92
C PRO A 514 -21.48 5.92 -4.99
N PHE A 515 -22.22 4.83 -5.19
CA PHE A 515 -23.38 4.50 -4.38
C PHE A 515 -23.01 3.45 -3.33
N SER A 516 -23.24 3.76 -2.06
CA SER A 516 -23.03 2.81 -0.97
C SER A 516 -24.37 2.39 -0.37
N VAL A 517 -24.52 1.10 -0.07
CA VAL A 517 -25.70 0.54 0.60
C VAL A 517 -25.29 -0.46 1.68
N ALA A 518 -25.86 -0.31 2.88
CA ALA A 518 -25.75 -1.27 3.97
C ALA A 518 -27.11 -1.93 4.17
N PHE A 519 -27.18 -3.25 4.04
CA PHE A 519 -28.39 -4.04 4.30
C PHE A 519 -28.29 -4.69 5.68
N GLU A 520 -29.20 -4.33 6.60
CA GLU A 520 -29.22 -4.87 7.97
C GLU A 520 -30.06 -6.15 8.05
N VAL A 521 -29.42 -7.30 8.15
CA VAL A 521 -30.07 -8.61 8.27
C VAL A 521 -30.21 -8.97 9.76
N ARG A 522 -31.45 -9.27 10.19
CA ARG A 522 -31.81 -9.61 11.58
C ARG A 522 -32.42 -11.01 11.65
#